data_AF-A0A925WSK9-F1
#
_entry.id   AF-A0A925WSK9-F1
#
_cell.length_a   1.000
_cell.length_b   1.000
_cell.length_c   1.000
_cell.angle_alpha   90.00
_cell.angle_beta   90.00
_cell.angle_gamma   90.00
#
_symmetry.space_group_name_H-M   'P 1'
#
loop_
_entity.id
_entity.type
_entity.pdbx_description
1 polymer ?
#
loop_
_entity_poly.entity_id
_entity_poly.type
_entity_poly.pdbx_seq_one_letter_code
_entity_poly.pdbx_strand_id
1 'polypeptide(L)'
;MARTSKNIRVYSLGIGCATDRNGEPIHSWPYMVDYAPGHEGGEFCLSEGDARNGNGSFFHATALLEPSWRGHLETAGVLWLLPLLERMVAGAGLSESEILEAYRQVHGTPPTSQEWTLYC
;
A
#
# COMPACT_ATOMS: atom_id res chain seq x y z
N MET A 1 -24.73 -4.74 19.96
CA MET A 1 -23.53 -5.42 19.45
C MET A 1 -22.34 -4.52 19.75
N ALA A 2 -21.38 -4.98 20.56
CA ALA A 2 -20.18 -4.19 20.85
C ALA A 2 -19.30 -4.17 19.58
N ARG A 3 -18.97 -2.98 19.08
CA ARG A 3 -17.94 -2.82 18.04
C ARG A 3 -16.61 -3.20 18.66
N THR A 4 -15.91 -4.16 18.06
CA THR A 4 -14.62 -4.61 18.57
C THR A 4 -13.56 -3.90 17.76
N SER A 5 -12.81 -3.00 18.37
CA SER A 5 -11.73 -2.29 17.68
C SER A 5 -10.45 -3.10 17.72
N LYS A 6 -9.78 -3.26 16.57
CA LYS A 6 -8.47 -3.89 16.47
C LYS A 6 -7.45 -2.84 16.05
N ASN A 7 -6.35 -2.74 16.80
CA ASN A 7 -5.20 -1.93 16.38
C ASN A 7 -4.39 -2.76 15.39
N ILE A 8 -4.13 -2.19 14.22
CA ILE A 8 -3.21 -2.77 13.23
C ILE A 8 -2.06 -1.80 13.01
N ARG A 9 -0.87 -2.34 12.76
CA ARG A 9 0.26 -1.53 12.31
C ARG A 9 0.21 -1.43 10.78
N VAL A 10 0.36 -0.22 10.29
CA VAL A 10 0.33 0.10 8.86
C VAL A 10 1.66 0.73 8.48
N TYR A 11 2.29 0.22 7.41
CA TYR A 11 3.58 0.66 6.89
C TYR A 11 3.40 1.39 5.58
N SER A 12 3.97 2.59 5.45
CA SER A 12 3.88 3.34 4.20
C SER A 12 4.95 2.87 3.21
N LEU A 13 4.52 2.24 2.12
CA LEU A 13 5.40 1.66 1.11
C LEU A 13 5.72 2.62 -0.03
N GLY A 14 4.82 3.57 -0.31
CA GLY A 14 5.05 4.59 -1.30
C GLY A 14 3.98 5.65 -1.34
N ILE A 15 4.40 6.85 -1.70
CA ILE A 15 3.54 7.99 -1.96
C ILE A 15 4.01 8.68 -3.23
N GLY A 16 3.09 8.99 -4.13
CA GLY A 16 3.39 9.68 -5.36
C GLY A 16 2.24 10.55 -5.82
N CYS A 17 2.46 11.33 -6.87
CA CYS A 17 1.47 12.25 -7.41
C CYS A 17 1.47 12.10 -8.94
N ALA A 18 0.28 12.17 -9.53
CA ALA A 18 0.18 12.36 -10.97
C ALA A 18 0.84 13.68 -11.39
N THR A 19 1.21 13.81 -12.66
CA THR A 19 1.73 15.06 -13.22
C THR A 19 0.68 15.71 -14.11
N ASP A 20 0.66 17.04 -14.15
CA ASP A 20 -0.17 17.79 -15.08
C ASP A 20 0.41 17.79 -16.50
N ARG A 21 -0.25 18.47 -17.44
CA ARG A 21 0.20 18.58 -18.83
C ARG A 21 1.58 19.23 -19.02
N ASN A 22 2.09 19.92 -18.00
CA ASN A 22 3.40 20.57 -18.00
C ASN A 22 4.46 19.70 -17.32
N GLY A 23 4.09 18.54 -16.76
CA GLY A 23 4.97 17.67 -15.99
C GLY A 23 5.05 18.03 -14.50
N GLU A 24 4.24 18.97 -14.01
CA GLU A 24 4.28 19.41 -12.62
C GLU A 24 3.44 18.48 -11.72
N PRO A 25 3.90 18.13 -10.49
CA PRO A 25 3.18 17.21 -9.62
C PRO A 25 1.85 17.79 -9.11
N ILE A 26 0.78 16.99 -9.17
CA ILE A 26 -0.54 17.30 -8.64
C ILE A 26 -0.64 16.79 -7.20
N HIS A 27 -0.22 17.62 -6.25
CA HIS A 27 -0.15 17.23 -4.83
C HIS A 27 -1.51 17.09 -4.12
N SER A 28 -2.59 17.59 -4.71
CA SER A 28 -3.92 17.56 -4.08
C SER A 28 -4.55 16.17 -4.01
N TRP A 29 -4.00 15.20 -4.73
CA TRP A 29 -4.55 13.84 -4.81
C TRP A 29 -3.44 12.79 -4.91
N PRO A 30 -2.69 12.57 -3.81
CA PRO A 30 -1.59 11.63 -3.83
C PRO A 30 -2.10 10.20 -3.97
N TYR A 31 -1.28 9.37 -4.61
CA TYR A 31 -1.41 7.92 -4.70
C TYR A 31 -0.58 7.33 -3.56
N MET A 32 -1.23 6.59 -2.66
CA MET A 32 -0.61 6.02 -1.47
C MET A 32 -0.79 4.52 -1.47
N VAL A 33 0.30 3.81 -1.18
CA VAL A 33 0.31 2.36 -1.02
C VAL A 33 0.87 2.03 0.35
N ASP A 34 0.05 1.39 1.18
CA ASP A 34 0.43 0.98 2.52
C ASP A 34 0.31 -0.54 2.68
N TYR A 35 1.06 -1.10 3.62
CA TYR A 35 1.02 -2.51 3.99
C TYR A 35 0.55 -2.68 5.44
N ALA A 36 -0.49 -3.49 5.62
CA ALA A 36 -1.14 -3.81 6.87
C ALA A 36 -1.14 -5.34 7.07
N PRO A 37 -0.08 -5.91 7.67
CA PRO A 37 0.01 -7.36 7.87
C PRO A 37 -1.19 -7.90 8.66
N GLY A 38 -1.84 -8.93 8.11
CA GLY A 38 -2.95 -9.62 8.78
C GLY A 38 -4.28 -8.84 8.82
N HIS A 39 -4.46 -7.87 7.93
CA HIS A 39 -5.76 -7.24 7.71
C HIS A 39 -6.71 -8.14 6.90
N GLU A 40 -7.96 -8.25 7.34
CA GLU A 40 -8.93 -9.25 6.82
C GLU A 40 -9.41 -8.94 5.38
N GLY A 41 -9.50 -7.65 5.02
CA GLY A 41 -9.84 -7.22 3.65
C GLY A 41 -8.67 -7.29 2.67
N GLY A 42 -7.53 -7.81 3.11
CA GLY A 42 -6.28 -7.83 2.37
C GLY A 42 -5.21 -6.92 2.96
N GLU A 43 -3.96 -7.29 2.73
CA GLU A 43 -2.80 -6.76 3.42
C GLU A 43 -2.28 -5.45 2.82
N PHE A 44 -2.82 -5.01 1.68
CA PHE A 44 -2.37 -3.81 1.00
C PHE A 44 -3.49 -2.79 0.92
N CYS A 45 -3.25 -1.58 1.42
CA CYS A 45 -4.14 -0.45 1.26
C CYS A 45 -3.70 0.35 0.04
N LEU A 46 -4.60 0.59 -0.91
CA LEU A 46 -4.41 1.57 -1.97
C LEU A 46 -5.38 2.70 -1.72
N SER A 47 -4.87 3.92 -1.72
CA SER A 47 -5.70 5.11 -1.53
C SER A 47 -5.29 6.26 -2.41
N GLU A 48 -6.29 7.04 -2.81
CA GLU A 48 -6.11 8.26 -3.59
C GLU A 48 -6.82 9.42 -2.88
N GLY A 49 -6.11 10.54 -2.72
CA GLY A 49 -6.66 11.76 -2.13
C GLY A 49 -6.07 12.14 -0.78
N ASP A 50 -6.38 13.35 -0.33
CA ASP A 50 -5.99 13.79 1.01
C ASP A 50 -6.85 13.10 2.10
N ALA A 51 -6.31 13.04 3.32
CA ALA A 51 -6.93 12.35 4.47
C ALA A 51 -8.36 12.81 4.84
N ARG A 52 -8.93 13.83 4.17
CA ARG A 52 -10.32 14.29 4.41
C ARG A 52 -11.33 13.78 3.38
N ASN A 53 -10.90 13.41 2.17
CA ASN A 53 -11.77 12.93 1.09
C ASN A 53 -11.21 11.69 0.35
N GLY A 54 -10.19 11.04 0.91
CA GLY A 54 -9.53 9.92 0.27
C GLY A 54 -10.46 8.72 0.08
N ASN A 55 -10.43 8.15 -1.12
CA ASN A 55 -10.99 6.82 -1.37
C ASN A 55 -9.86 5.81 -1.19
N GLY A 56 -9.94 5.02 -0.12
CA GLY A 56 -9.00 3.95 0.17
C GLY A 56 -9.72 2.63 0.37
N SER A 57 -9.10 1.53 -0.08
CA SER A 57 -9.57 0.20 0.24
C SER A 57 -8.41 -0.76 0.45
N PHE A 58 -8.69 -1.83 1.17
CA PHE A 58 -7.75 -2.92 1.37
C PHE A 58 -7.95 -3.98 0.30
N PHE A 59 -6.85 -4.55 -0.15
CA PHE A 59 -6.78 -5.47 -1.27
C PHE A 59 -5.78 -6.59 -0.96
N HIS A 60 -6.12 -7.80 -1.42
CA HIS A 60 -5.17 -8.91 -1.45
C HIS A 60 -4.18 -8.76 -2.60
N ALA A 61 -3.05 -9.47 -2.51
CA ALA A 61 -2.01 -9.45 -3.53
C ALA A 61 -2.53 -9.76 -4.96
N THR A 62 -3.54 -10.62 -5.09
CA THR A 62 -4.19 -10.94 -6.37
C THR A 62 -4.76 -9.72 -7.06
N ALA A 63 -5.43 -8.83 -6.32
CA ALA A 63 -6.03 -7.63 -6.87
C ALA A 63 -4.96 -6.63 -7.31
N LEU A 64 -3.87 -6.46 -6.56
CA LEU A 64 -2.78 -5.54 -6.92
C LEU A 64 -2.04 -5.93 -8.20
N LEU A 65 -2.11 -7.21 -8.61
CA LEU A 65 -1.55 -7.69 -9.87
C LEU A 65 -2.46 -7.43 -11.08
N GLU A 66 -3.70 -6.97 -10.87
CA GLU A 66 -4.57 -6.60 -11.98
C GLU A 66 -3.98 -5.41 -12.75
N PRO A 67 -4.05 -5.40 -14.10
CA PRO A 67 -3.47 -4.33 -14.91
C PRO A 67 -3.99 -2.92 -14.56
N SER A 68 -5.22 -2.83 -14.03
CA SER A 68 -5.86 -1.60 -13.58
C SER A 68 -5.06 -0.86 -12.50
N TRP A 69 -4.34 -1.58 -11.64
CA TRP A 69 -3.59 -0.98 -10.53
C TRP A 69 -2.15 -0.63 -10.88
N ARG A 70 -1.64 -1.06 -12.04
CA ARG A 70 -0.24 -0.85 -12.41
C ARG A 70 0.15 0.63 -12.44
N GLY A 71 -0.72 1.49 -12.97
CA GLY A 71 -0.48 2.94 -12.99
C GLY A 71 -0.44 3.56 -11.59
N HIS A 72 -1.26 3.07 -10.66
CA HIS A 72 -1.25 3.50 -9.26
C HIS A 72 0.08 3.11 -8.59
N LEU A 73 0.50 1.84 -8.75
CA LEU A 73 1.76 1.33 -8.20
C LEU A 73 3.00 2.05 -8.78
N GLU A 74 2.97 2.34 -10.08
CA GLU A 74 4.02 3.11 -10.75
C GLU A 74 4.08 4.54 -10.22
N THR A 75 2.94 5.22 -10.14
CA THR A 75 2.86 6.60 -9.63
C THR A 75 3.34 6.68 -8.19
N ALA A 76 2.97 5.72 -7.34
CA ALA A 76 3.42 5.64 -5.94
C ALA A 76 4.87 5.16 -5.78
N GLY A 77 5.56 4.78 -6.86
CA GLY A 77 6.96 4.34 -6.81
C GLY A 77 7.16 2.95 -6.21
N VAL A 78 6.15 2.07 -6.27
CA VAL A 78 6.14 0.76 -5.59
C VAL A 78 6.17 -0.44 -6.54
N LEU A 79 6.61 -0.26 -7.79
CA LEU A 79 6.75 -1.38 -8.74
C LEU A 79 7.71 -2.49 -8.25
N TRP A 80 8.62 -2.17 -7.33
CA TRP A 80 9.49 -3.15 -6.66
C TRP A 80 8.71 -4.22 -5.87
N LEU A 81 7.44 -3.95 -5.53
CA LEU A 81 6.57 -4.86 -4.81
C LEU A 81 6.04 -6.00 -5.72
N LEU A 82 5.98 -5.80 -7.04
CA LEU A 82 5.35 -6.74 -7.97
C LEU A 82 5.90 -8.18 -7.86
N PRO A 83 7.23 -8.43 -7.83
CA PRO A 83 7.76 -9.78 -7.71
C PRO A 83 7.39 -10.46 -6.38
N LEU A 84 7.14 -9.69 -5.32
CA LEU A 84 6.69 -10.22 -4.03
C LEU A 84 5.21 -10.61 -4.11
N LEU A 85 4.37 -9.76 -4.71
CA LEU A 85 2.94 -10.07 -4.91
C LEU A 85 2.76 -11.33 -5.76
N GLU A 86 3.54 -11.48 -6.84
CA GLU A 86 3.54 -12.70 -7.67
C GLU A 86 3.87 -13.95 -6.84
N ARG A 87 4.87 -13.86 -5.96
CA ARG A 87 5.21 -14.94 -5.02
C ARG A 87 4.06 -15.24 -4.05
N MET A 88 3.42 -14.22 -3.48
CA MET A 88 2.27 -14.40 -2.58
C MET A 88 1.14 -15.15 -3.28
N VAL A 89 0.81 -14.74 -4.52
CA VAL A 89 -0.26 -15.37 -5.32
C VAL A 89 0.09 -16.80 -5.71
N ALA A 90 1.38 -17.10 -5.94
CA ALA A 90 1.86 -18.47 -6.14
C ALA A 90 1.81 -19.34 -4.87
N GLY A 91 1.35 -18.80 -3.73
CA GLY A 91 1.21 -19.53 -2.47
C GLY A 91 2.46 -19.48 -1.59
N ALA A 92 3.45 -18.65 -1.92
CA ALA A 92 4.58 -18.43 -1.01
C ALA A 92 4.10 -17.63 0.21
N GLY A 93 4.35 -18.15 1.42
CA GLY A 93 4.19 -17.37 2.64
C GLY A 93 5.25 -16.27 2.68
N LEU A 94 4.86 -15.03 2.41
CA LEU A 94 5.72 -13.87 2.58
C LEU A 94 5.52 -13.30 3.97
N SER A 95 6.60 -13.22 4.73
CA SER A 95 6.59 -12.61 6.06
C SER A 95 6.59 -11.08 5.95
N GLU A 96 6.09 -10.42 6.99
CA GLU A 96 6.22 -8.98 7.16
C GLU A 96 7.69 -8.53 7.02
N SER A 97 8.62 -9.27 7.64
CA SER A 97 10.06 -8.97 7.59
C SER A 97 10.62 -8.96 6.16
N GLU A 98 10.15 -9.84 5.27
CA GLU A 98 10.60 -9.87 3.87
C GLU A 98 10.14 -8.65 3.09
N ILE A 99 8.91 -8.18 3.30
CA ILE A 99 8.39 -6.97 2.64
C ILE A 99 9.16 -5.74 3.12
N LEU A 100 9.40 -5.63 4.43
CA LEU A 100 10.17 -4.52 5.00
C LEU A 100 11.63 -4.54 4.56
N GLU A 101 12.23 -5.73 4.41
CA GLU A 101 13.58 -5.88 3.89
C GLU A 101 13.67 -5.45 2.42
N ALA A 102 12.72 -5.87 1.59
CA ALA A 102 12.67 -5.46 0.19
C ALA A 102 12.50 -3.94 0.05
N TYR A 103 11.66 -3.31 0.87
CA TYR A 103 11.57 -1.86 0.95
C TYR A 103 12.94 -1.25 1.27
N ARG A 104 13.62 -1.75 2.31
CA ARG A 104 14.94 -1.25 2.72
C ARG A 104 16.00 -1.39 1.63
N GLN A 105 15.96 -2.47 0.84
CA GLN A 105 16.89 -2.66 -0.27
C GLN A 105 16.70 -1.61 -1.38
N VAL A 106 15.46 -1.15 -1.58
CA VAL A 106 15.13 -0.13 -2.58
C VAL A 106 15.40 1.28 -2.08
N HIS A 107 15.06 1.57 -0.82
CA HIS A 107 15.05 2.95 -0.28
C HIS A 107 16.19 3.26 0.69
N GLY A 108 16.95 2.25 1.13
CA GLY A 108 18.06 2.39 2.09
C GLY A 108 17.65 2.56 3.56
N THR A 109 16.38 2.84 3.83
CA THR A 109 15.80 3.02 5.18
C THR A 109 14.56 2.14 5.36
N PRO A 110 14.12 1.82 6.59
CA PRO A 110 12.83 1.20 6.82
C PRO A 110 11.67 2.16 6.48
N PRO A 111 10.47 1.64 6.16
CA PRO A 111 9.30 2.49 5.95
C PRO A 111 8.84 3.11 7.27
N THR A 112 8.12 4.22 7.19
CA THR A 112 7.40 4.77 8.34
C THR A 112 6.20 3.87 8.66
N SER A 113 5.83 3.82 9.94
CA SER A 113 4.68 3.04 10.40
C SER A 113 3.78 3.83 11.33
N GLN A 114 2.49 3.56 11.29
CA GLN A 114 1.49 4.13 12.20
C GLN A 114 0.57 3.03 12.74
N GLU A 115 -0.04 3.26 13.90
CA GLU A 115 -1.08 2.40 14.44
C GLU A 115 -2.44 2.91 13.99
N TRP A 116 -3.21 2.07 13.32
CA TRP A 116 -4.58 2.38 12.90
C TRP A 116 -5.55 1.57 13.74
N THR A 117 -6.54 2.27 14.28
CA THR A 117 -7.68 1.64 14.97
C THR A 117 -8.75 1.36 13.93
N LEU A 118 -8.94 0.09 13.58
CA LEU A 118 -10.05 -0.32 12.73
C LEU A 118 -11.27 -0.66 13.59
N TYR A 119 -12.43 -0.15 13.16
CA TYR A 119 -13.71 -0.43 13.79
C TYR A 119 -14.42 -1.51 12.99
N CYS A 120 -14.45 -2.74 13.52
CA CYS A 120 -15.22 -3.86 12.98
C CYS A 120 -16.59 -3.97 13.67
#